data_AF-A0A1H4E745-F1
#
_entry.id   AF-A0A1H4E745-F1
#
_cell.length_a   1.000
_cell.length_b   1.000
_cell.length_c   1.000
_cell.angle_alpha   90.00
_cell.angle_beta   90.00
_cell.angle_gamma   90.00
#
_symmetry.space_group_name_H-M   'P 1'
#
loop_
_entity.id
_entity.type
_entity.pdbx_description
1 polymer ?
#
loop_
_entity_poly.entity_id
_entity_poly.type
_entity_poly.pdbx_seq_one_letter_code
_entity_poly.pdbx_strand_id
1 'polypeptide(L)'
;MASKNGMFMHKGKPASIKEGLWWEEHCIRRQGGYDLDISNLPASFRWLPKGAVLAFNTENGMAMVVKTAKVYEAAEAGATTLKIEANDLIAVGDVIGGATISAISTEDGVSTLTVSTLEAAVEQGAVIADANAKGIILGLAYETTDLQDNDYPQVTPTLQAFEIEENTLPYPVNDDIKAGLGALHQFKIK
;
A
#
# COMPACT_ATOMS: atom_id res chain seq x y z
N MET A 1 -45.74 -9.98 11.09
CA MET A 1 -44.32 -9.57 11.05
C MET A 1 -43.87 -9.57 9.61
N ALA A 2 -43.87 -8.42 8.94
CA ALA A 2 -43.39 -8.29 7.57
C ALA A 2 -41.95 -7.78 7.60
N SER A 3 -41.08 -8.48 6.89
CA SER A 3 -39.62 -8.23 6.79
C SER A 3 -39.32 -6.79 6.36
N LYS A 4 -38.49 -6.09 7.13
CA LYS A 4 -37.83 -4.85 6.68
C LYS A 4 -36.58 -5.25 5.88
N ASN A 5 -36.76 -5.68 4.63
CA ASN A 5 -35.65 -5.69 3.68
C ASN A 5 -35.37 -4.25 3.26
N GLY A 6 -34.67 -3.51 4.12
CA GLY A 6 -34.09 -2.22 3.76
C GLY A 6 -33.01 -2.49 2.70
N MET A 7 -33.12 -1.84 1.54
CA MET A 7 -31.99 -1.65 0.65
C MET A 7 -30.93 -0.86 1.42
N PHE A 8 -29.95 -1.56 1.98
CA PHE A 8 -28.73 -0.92 2.45
C PHE A 8 -28.03 -0.38 1.21
N MET A 9 -28.08 0.94 1.02
CA MET A 9 -27.19 1.58 0.06
C MET A 9 -25.77 1.35 0.57
N HIS A 10 -25.05 0.43 -0.06
CA HIS A 10 -23.62 0.26 0.16
C HIS A 10 -22.98 1.63 -0.04
N LYS A 11 -22.27 2.15 0.98
CA LYS A 11 -21.59 3.44 0.85
C LYS A 11 -20.58 3.30 -0.29
N GLY A 12 -20.87 3.94 -1.43
CA GLY A 12 -20.07 3.78 -2.65
C GLY A 12 -18.64 4.30 -2.55
N LYS A 13 -18.31 5.10 -1.51
CA LYS A 13 -16.95 5.49 -1.13
C LYS A 13 -16.86 5.73 0.39
N PRO A 14 -15.74 5.38 1.06
CA PRO A 14 -15.52 5.70 2.46
C PRO A 14 -15.47 7.22 2.67
N ALA A 15 -16.04 7.72 3.77
CA ALA A 15 -16.18 9.16 4.02
C ALA A 15 -14.85 9.88 4.37
N SER A 16 -13.82 9.12 4.73
CA SER A 16 -12.49 9.64 5.09
C SER A 16 -11.43 8.58 4.79
N ILE A 17 -11.07 8.43 3.52
CA ILE A 17 -9.88 7.68 3.12
C ILE A 17 -8.83 8.66 2.63
N LYS A 18 -7.57 8.43 3.01
CA LYS A 18 -6.44 9.23 2.53
C LYS A 18 -6.18 8.83 1.07
N GLU A 19 -6.27 9.79 0.16
CA GLU A 19 -6.07 9.56 -1.28
C GLU A 19 -4.92 10.41 -1.80
N GLY A 20 -4.14 9.84 -2.71
CA GLY A 20 -3.11 10.56 -3.43
C GLY A 20 -3.68 11.70 -4.29
N LEU A 21 -3.07 12.87 -4.16
CA LEU A 21 -3.31 14.04 -5.01
C LEU A 21 -2.17 14.19 -6.01
N TRP A 22 -2.54 14.48 -7.25
CA TRP A 22 -1.65 14.79 -8.37
C TRP A 22 -2.40 15.66 -9.38
N TRP A 23 -1.70 16.15 -10.38
CA TRP A 23 -2.32 16.91 -11.48
C TRP A 23 -3.12 15.97 -12.40
N GLU A 24 -4.44 15.92 -12.18
CA GLU A 24 -5.35 14.98 -12.85
C GLU A 24 -5.35 15.11 -14.38
N GLU A 25 -5.23 16.33 -14.92
CA GLU A 25 -5.25 16.56 -16.37
C GLU A 25 -4.05 15.95 -17.09
N HIS A 26 -2.94 15.75 -16.37
CA HIS A 26 -1.73 15.13 -16.87
C HIS A 26 -1.55 13.68 -16.41
N CYS A 27 -2.57 13.10 -15.77
CA CYS A 27 -2.59 11.71 -15.37
C CYS A 27 -3.08 10.81 -16.51
N ILE A 28 -2.25 9.85 -16.91
CA ILE A 28 -2.61 8.83 -17.90
C ILE A 28 -2.75 7.50 -17.17
N ARG A 29 -3.86 6.81 -17.38
CA ARG A 29 -4.11 5.45 -16.88
C ARG A 29 -3.53 4.40 -17.81
N ARG A 30 -3.01 3.30 -17.25
CA ARG A 30 -2.72 2.11 -18.05
C ARG A 30 -4.04 1.51 -18.58
N GLN A 31 -4.01 1.00 -19.80
CA GLN A 31 -5.15 0.31 -20.39
C GLN A 31 -5.24 -1.14 -19.87
N GLY A 32 -6.47 -1.66 -19.78
CA GLY A 32 -6.74 -3.09 -19.62
C GLY A 32 -7.25 -3.54 -18.25
N GLY A 33 -7.07 -2.74 -17.18
CA GLY A 33 -7.29 -3.22 -15.82
C GLY A 33 -6.32 -4.37 -15.47
N TYR A 34 -6.02 -4.56 -14.19
CA TYR A 34 -5.17 -5.65 -13.74
C TYR A 34 -5.87 -6.36 -12.61
N ASP A 35 -5.95 -7.69 -12.69
CA ASP A 35 -6.50 -8.49 -11.61
C ASP A 35 -5.60 -8.35 -10.38
N LEU A 36 -6.20 -8.03 -9.24
CA LEU A 36 -5.49 -7.76 -7.99
C LEU A 36 -5.37 -9.04 -7.16
N ASP A 37 -4.16 -9.32 -6.70
CA ASP A 37 -3.90 -10.37 -5.72
C ASP A 37 -4.32 -9.91 -4.32
N ILE A 38 -5.52 -10.33 -3.92
CA ILE A 38 -6.07 -10.07 -2.59
C ILE A 38 -5.49 -10.98 -1.50
N SER A 39 -4.79 -12.06 -1.86
CA SER A 39 -4.22 -12.98 -0.87
C SER A 39 -3.13 -12.29 -0.03
N ASN A 40 -2.48 -11.27 -0.60
CA ASN A 40 -1.53 -10.43 0.09
C ASN A 40 -2.18 -9.30 0.89
N LEU A 41 -3.51 -9.17 0.99
CA LEU A 41 -4.16 -8.09 1.73
C LEU A 41 -4.79 -8.60 3.02
N PRO A 42 -4.82 -7.80 4.10
CA PRO A 42 -5.53 -8.18 5.32
C PRO A 42 -7.01 -8.44 5.02
N ALA A 43 -7.59 -9.49 5.60
CA ALA A 43 -8.97 -9.88 5.32
C ALA A 43 -10.03 -8.81 5.69
N SER A 44 -9.70 -7.90 6.60
CA SER A 44 -10.54 -6.76 6.98
C SER A 44 -10.42 -5.56 6.04
N PHE A 45 -9.49 -5.60 5.07
CA PHE A 45 -9.18 -4.49 4.20
C PHE A 45 -10.20 -4.39 3.06
N ARG A 46 -11.12 -3.42 3.17
CA ARG A 46 -12.23 -3.25 2.22
C ARG A 46 -11.88 -2.36 1.03
N TRP A 47 -11.13 -1.29 1.25
CA TRP A 47 -10.94 -0.24 0.23
C TRP A 47 -9.47 -0.06 -0.06
N LEU A 48 -9.05 -0.32 -1.30
CA LEU A 48 -7.73 0.05 -1.77
C LEU A 48 -7.73 1.54 -2.14
N PRO A 49 -7.00 2.42 -1.43
CA PRO A 49 -7.01 3.85 -1.71
C PRO A 49 -6.31 4.21 -3.02
N LYS A 50 -6.82 5.24 -3.68
CA LYS A 50 -6.09 5.97 -4.72
C LYS A 50 -4.71 6.39 -4.22
N GLY A 51 -3.68 6.15 -5.03
CA GLY A 51 -2.29 6.46 -4.70
C GLY A 51 -1.54 5.32 -4.02
N ALA A 52 -2.17 4.16 -3.76
CA ALA A 52 -1.45 2.96 -3.33
C ALA A 52 -0.49 2.49 -4.43
N VAL A 53 0.71 2.05 -4.07
CA VAL A 53 1.72 1.59 -5.04
C VAL A 53 1.36 0.17 -5.49
N LEU A 54 1.35 -0.04 -6.80
CA LEU A 54 1.05 -1.33 -7.44
C LEU A 54 2.28 -1.86 -8.17
N ALA A 55 2.57 -3.14 -7.97
CA ALA A 55 3.59 -3.88 -8.70
C ALA A 55 2.96 -5.07 -9.44
N PHE A 56 3.60 -5.51 -10.52
CA PHE A 56 3.21 -6.70 -11.27
C PHE A 56 3.98 -7.90 -10.74
N ASN A 57 3.27 -8.87 -10.16
CA ASN A 57 3.86 -10.13 -9.77
C ASN A 57 4.01 -11.02 -11.02
N THR A 58 5.25 -11.26 -11.45
CA THR A 58 5.54 -12.08 -12.65
C THR A 58 5.27 -13.57 -12.46
N GLU A 59 5.17 -14.05 -11.22
CA GLU A 59 4.90 -15.46 -10.94
C GLU A 59 3.42 -15.80 -11.15
N ASN A 60 2.53 -14.94 -10.63
CA ASN A 60 1.09 -15.16 -10.69
C ASN A 60 0.41 -14.37 -11.82
N GLY A 61 1.11 -13.40 -12.44
CA GLY A 61 0.57 -12.56 -13.51
C GLY A 61 -0.46 -11.53 -13.03
N MET A 62 -0.49 -11.24 -11.73
CA MET A 62 -1.48 -10.35 -11.10
C MET A 62 -0.81 -9.08 -10.57
N ALA A 63 -1.59 -8.01 -10.41
CA ALA A 63 -1.15 -6.84 -9.68
C ALA A 63 -1.13 -7.13 -8.18
N MET A 64 -0.12 -6.63 -7.47
CA MET A 64 0.01 -6.71 -6.03
C MET A 64 0.22 -5.31 -5.45
N VAL A 65 -0.33 -5.06 -4.26
CA VAL A 65 -0.06 -3.82 -3.53
C VAL A 65 1.31 -3.93 -2.89
N VAL A 66 2.17 -2.93 -3.13
CA VAL A 66 3.46 -2.83 -2.45
C VAL A 66 3.22 -2.29 -1.05
N LYS A 67 3.48 -3.13 -0.04
CA LYS A 67 3.35 -2.72 1.36
C LYS A 67 4.59 -1.95 1.78
N THR A 68 4.38 -0.79 2.40
CA THR A 68 5.45 0.10 2.85
C THR A 68 5.17 0.60 4.24
N ALA A 69 6.15 0.58 5.13
CA ALA A 69 6.02 1.10 6.49
C ALA A 69 7.03 2.24 6.71
N LYS A 70 6.63 3.27 7.46
CA LYS A 70 7.55 4.30 7.93
C LYS A 70 7.97 3.98 9.36
N VAL A 71 9.29 3.93 9.58
CA VAL A 71 9.86 3.60 10.88
C VAL A 71 9.67 4.74 11.86
N TYR A 72 9.06 4.44 13.01
CA TYR A 72 8.79 5.40 14.07
C TYR A 72 9.98 5.58 15.00
N GLU A 73 10.69 4.49 15.32
CA GLU A 73 11.87 4.47 16.19
C GLU A 73 12.96 3.63 15.52
N ALA A 74 14.21 4.10 15.58
CA ALA A 74 15.33 3.38 14.98
C ALA A 74 15.49 1.98 15.58
N ALA A 75 15.86 1.02 14.75
CA ALA A 75 16.11 -0.36 15.15
C ALA A 75 17.51 -0.81 14.69
N GLU A 76 18.28 -1.41 15.58
CA GLU A 76 19.60 -1.95 15.25
C GLU A 76 19.49 -3.26 14.48
N ALA A 77 20.56 -3.62 13.76
CA ALA A 77 20.67 -4.95 13.18
C ALA A 77 20.60 -6.01 14.28
N GLY A 78 19.85 -7.08 14.05
CA GLY A 78 19.59 -8.11 15.06
C GLY A 78 18.39 -7.85 15.95
N ALA A 79 17.75 -6.68 15.88
CA ALA A 79 16.54 -6.42 16.66
C ALA A 79 15.37 -7.30 16.18
N THR A 80 14.58 -7.77 17.16
CA THR A 80 13.37 -8.59 16.95
C THR A 80 12.08 -7.78 17.07
N THR A 81 12.20 -6.48 17.32
CA THR A 81 11.09 -5.55 17.43
C THR A 81 11.33 -4.35 16.53
N LEU A 82 10.30 -3.91 15.84
CA LEU A 82 10.34 -2.74 14.97
C LEU A 82 9.09 -1.89 15.20
N LYS A 83 9.27 -0.61 15.50
CA LYS A 83 8.15 0.33 15.66
C LYS A 83 7.96 1.11 14.38
N ILE A 84 6.74 1.11 13.87
CA ILE A 84 6.33 1.82 12.66
C ILE A 84 5.14 2.73 12.96
N GLU A 85 4.94 3.74 12.11
CA GLU A 85 3.66 4.46 12.06
C GLU A 85 2.54 3.45 11.74
N ALA A 86 1.35 3.64 12.34
CA ALA A 86 0.22 2.73 12.13
C ALA A 86 -0.08 2.56 10.63
N ASN A 87 -0.15 1.30 10.19
CA ASN A 87 -0.40 0.95 8.80
C ASN A 87 -1.34 -0.25 8.70
N ASP A 88 -2.49 -0.02 8.08
CA ASP A 88 -3.56 -1.00 7.94
C ASP A 88 -3.29 -2.07 6.87
N LEU A 89 -2.23 -1.96 6.06
CA LEU A 89 -1.89 -2.95 5.04
C LEU A 89 -1.05 -4.12 5.54
N ILE A 90 -0.42 -3.97 6.70
CA ILE A 90 0.57 -4.94 7.18
C ILE A 90 -0.13 -6.01 8.01
N ALA A 91 0.16 -7.27 7.69
CA ALA A 91 -0.38 -8.44 8.35
C ALA A 91 0.73 -9.33 8.93
N VAL A 92 0.34 -10.19 9.87
CA VAL A 92 1.21 -11.25 10.38
C VAL A 92 1.53 -12.23 9.25
N GLY A 93 2.81 -12.58 9.09
CA GLY A 93 3.32 -13.41 8.00
C GLY A 93 3.99 -12.62 6.86
N ASP A 94 3.78 -11.30 6.80
CA ASP A 94 4.43 -10.45 5.80
C ASP A 94 5.94 -10.32 6.05
N VAL A 95 6.69 -10.01 4.99
CA VAL A 95 8.14 -9.76 5.05
C VAL A 95 8.39 -8.29 4.81
N ILE A 96 8.85 -7.55 5.82
CA ILE A 96 9.14 -6.12 5.68
C ILE A 96 10.60 -5.87 6.05
N GLY A 97 11.33 -5.15 5.19
CA GLY A 97 12.76 -4.87 5.43
C GLY A 97 13.61 -6.15 5.56
N GLY A 98 13.22 -7.23 4.89
CA GLY A 98 13.90 -8.53 4.96
C GLY A 98 13.51 -9.41 6.16
N ALA A 99 12.66 -8.93 7.08
CA ALA A 99 12.26 -9.68 8.26
C ALA A 99 10.78 -10.07 8.23
N THR A 100 10.49 -11.34 8.54
CA THR A 100 9.10 -11.84 8.66
C THR A 100 8.45 -11.37 9.95
N ILE A 101 7.20 -10.90 9.87
CA ILE A 101 6.38 -10.43 10.99
C ILE A 101 5.66 -11.60 11.65
N SER A 102 5.85 -11.78 12.95
CA SER A 102 5.19 -12.82 13.74
C SER A 102 4.02 -12.30 14.59
N ALA A 103 4.04 -11.02 14.95
CA ALA A 103 2.98 -10.39 15.73
C ALA A 103 2.94 -8.88 15.48
N ILE A 104 1.76 -8.28 15.63
CA ILE A 104 1.53 -6.85 15.49
C ILE A 104 0.72 -6.39 16.70
N SER A 105 1.20 -5.37 17.42
CA SER A 105 0.43 -4.65 18.43
C SER A 105 0.39 -3.17 18.08
N THR A 106 -0.77 -2.54 18.20
CA THR A 106 -0.94 -1.11 17.89
C THR A 106 -1.40 -0.39 19.14
N GLU A 107 -0.63 0.59 19.59
CA GLU A 107 -0.92 1.44 20.74
C GLU A 107 -0.64 2.90 20.36
N ASP A 108 -1.56 3.82 20.70
CA ASP A 108 -1.41 5.27 20.50
C ASP A 108 -0.95 5.73 19.10
N GLY A 109 -1.36 5.01 18.05
CA GLY A 109 -1.02 5.34 16.65
C GLY A 109 0.37 4.85 16.19
N VAL A 110 1.04 4.04 17.01
CA VAL A 110 2.30 3.36 16.68
C VAL A 110 2.05 1.85 16.67
N SER A 111 2.45 1.18 15.59
CA SER A 111 2.41 -0.28 15.50
C SER A 111 3.78 -0.86 15.83
N THR A 112 3.84 -1.74 16.81
CA THR A 112 5.02 -2.53 17.16
C THR A 112 4.92 -3.89 16.47
N LEU A 113 5.84 -4.14 15.56
CA LEU A 113 5.99 -5.40 14.86
C LEU A 113 6.99 -6.26 15.62
N THR A 114 6.62 -7.51 15.92
CA THR A 114 7.60 -8.54 16.29
C THR A 114 8.07 -9.20 15.01
N VAL A 115 9.38 -9.15 14.76
CA VAL A 115 10.01 -9.65 13.53
C VAL A 115 11.08 -10.67 13.86
N SER A 116 11.34 -11.59 12.91
CA SER A 116 12.33 -12.66 13.05
C SER A 116 13.73 -12.15 13.43
N THR A 117 14.40 -11.42 12.54
CA THR A 117 15.65 -10.69 12.84
C THR A 117 15.88 -9.68 11.72
N LEU A 118 16.17 -8.43 12.06
CA LEU A 118 16.57 -7.42 11.07
C LEU A 118 18.01 -7.68 10.61
N GLU A 119 18.21 -7.82 9.30
CA GLU A 119 19.56 -8.04 8.71
C GLU A 119 20.39 -6.75 8.73
N ALA A 120 19.75 -5.59 8.63
CA ALA A 120 20.37 -4.28 8.63
C ALA A 120 19.69 -3.35 9.65
N ALA A 121 20.44 -2.39 10.17
CA ALA A 121 19.88 -1.33 11.00
C ALA A 121 18.94 -0.47 10.14
N VAL A 122 17.85 -0.03 10.75
CA VAL A 122 16.86 0.84 10.10
C VAL A 122 16.74 2.13 10.90
N GLU A 123 16.96 3.25 10.23
CA GLU A 123 16.90 4.56 10.86
C GLU A 123 15.46 5.02 11.09
N GLN A 124 15.28 5.91 12.07
CA GLN A 124 14.01 6.56 12.31
C GLN A 124 13.59 7.36 11.06
N GLY A 125 12.32 7.25 10.67
CA GLY A 125 11.75 7.93 9.53
C GLY A 125 12.03 7.26 8.18
N ALA A 126 12.84 6.20 8.15
CA ALA A 126 13.06 5.42 6.93
C ALA A 126 11.76 4.74 6.47
N VAL A 127 11.58 4.63 5.16
CA VAL A 127 10.45 3.92 4.56
C VAL A 127 10.95 2.58 4.05
N ILE A 128 10.49 1.51 4.69
CA ILE A 128 10.83 0.13 4.35
C ILE A 128 9.69 -0.50 3.56
N ALA A 129 10.04 -1.17 2.47
CA ALA A 129 9.09 -1.87 1.62
C ALA A 129 9.13 -3.38 1.87
N ASP A 130 8.05 -4.05 1.48
CA ASP A 130 7.98 -5.50 1.44
C ASP A 130 8.98 -6.05 0.40
N ALA A 131 9.88 -6.93 0.85
CA ALA A 131 10.93 -7.50 0.02
C ALA A 131 10.39 -8.50 -1.02
N ASN A 132 9.15 -8.99 -0.84
CA ASN A 132 8.45 -9.83 -1.81
C ASN A 132 7.82 -9.03 -2.96
N ALA A 133 7.84 -7.70 -2.91
CA ALA A 133 7.52 -6.85 -4.06
C ALA A 133 8.64 -6.85 -5.12
N LYS A 134 9.21 -8.01 -5.47
CA LYS A 134 10.15 -8.19 -6.59
C LYS A 134 9.49 -8.00 -7.97
N GLY A 135 8.23 -7.61 -7.98
CA GLY A 135 7.46 -7.30 -9.18
C GLY A 135 7.90 -6.00 -9.84
N ILE A 136 7.56 -5.86 -11.12
CA ILE A 136 7.78 -4.63 -11.87
C ILE A 136 6.78 -3.59 -11.37
N ILE A 137 7.25 -2.44 -10.85
CA ILE A 137 6.34 -1.37 -10.42
C ILE A 137 5.48 -0.93 -11.61
N LEU A 138 4.16 -1.06 -11.48
CA LEU A 138 3.20 -0.71 -12.51
C LEU A 138 2.88 0.78 -12.50
N GLY A 139 2.71 1.34 -11.30
CA GLY A 139 2.23 2.69 -11.08
C GLY A 139 1.52 2.84 -9.73
N LEU A 140 0.77 3.94 -9.58
CA LEU A 140 -0.11 4.18 -8.44
C LEU A 140 -1.54 3.75 -8.80
N ALA A 141 -2.32 3.29 -7.84
CA ALA A 141 -3.74 3.04 -8.02
C ALA A 141 -4.45 4.35 -8.39
N TYR A 142 -5.08 4.41 -9.56
CA TYR A 142 -5.70 5.63 -10.08
C TYR A 142 -6.95 6.07 -9.30
N GLU A 143 -7.70 5.10 -8.79
CA GLU A 143 -8.93 5.33 -8.04
C GLU A 143 -9.01 4.41 -6.82
N THR A 144 -9.88 4.77 -5.88
CA THR A 144 -10.18 3.93 -4.73
C THR A 144 -11.11 2.79 -5.15
N THR A 145 -10.68 1.54 -4.92
CA THR A 145 -11.38 0.33 -5.34
C THR A 145 -11.99 -0.39 -4.13
N ASP A 146 -13.27 -0.79 -4.21
CA ASP A 146 -13.90 -1.70 -3.23
C ASP A 146 -13.48 -3.14 -3.54
N LEU A 147 -12.93 -3.83 -2.54
CA LEU A 147 -12.46 -5.20 -2.63
C LEU A 147 -13.50 -6.20 -2.15
N GLN A 148 -14.53 -5.77 -1.41
CA GLN A 148 -15.43 -6.69 -0.71
C GLN A 148 -16.59 -7.19 -1.58
N ASP A 149 -16.93 -6.48 -2.65
CA ASP A 149 -18.07 -6.78 -3.53
C ASP A 149 -17.63 -7.38 -4.88
N ASN A 150 -16.36 -7.80 -5.02
CA ASN A 150 -15.82 -8.36 -6.26
C ASN A 150 -14.97 -9.61 -6.02
N ASP A 151 -15.38 -10.75 -6.59
CA ASP A 151 -14.62 -12.01 -6.52
C ASP A 151 -13.25 -11.92 -7.22
N TYR A 152 -13.11 -10.97 -8.17
CA TYR A 152 -11.88 -10.67 -8.90
C TYR A 152 -11.69 -9.15 -9.01
N PRO A 153 -11.23 -8.48 -7.92
CA PRO A 153 -11.06 -7.04 -7.95
C PRO A 153 -10.01 -6.66 -8.98
N GLN A 154 -10.36 -5.69 -9.83
CA GLN A 154 -9.46 -5.14 -10.82
C GLN A 154 -9.01 -3.75 -10.41
N VAL A 155 -7.72 -3.47 -10.60
CA VAL A 155 -7.12 -2.18 -10.32
C VAL A 155 -6.60 -1.55 -11.60
N THR A 156 -6.70 -0.22 -11.67
CA THR A 156 -6.16 0.55 -12.79
C THR A 156 -4.95 1.35 -12.31
N PRO A 157 -3.72 0.90 -12.61
CA PRO A 157 -2.51 1.66 -12.31
C PRO A 157 -2.34 2.88 -13.23
N THR A 158 -1.67 3.91 -12.73
CA THR A 158 -1.21 5.05 -13.54
C THR A 158 -0.07 4.62 -14.47
N LEU A 159 -0.12 5.07 -15.72
CA LEU A 159 1.02 5.04 -16.65
C LEU A 159 1.92 6.25 -16.43
N GLN A 160 1.29 7.40 -16.14
CA GLN A 160 1.93 8.70 -15.94
C GLN A 160 1.13 9.51 -14.93
N ALA A 161 1.80 10.23 -14.03
CA ALA A 161 1.19 11.24 -13.16
C ALA A 161 2.23 12.32 -12.80
N PHE A 162 1.84 13.59 -12.85
CA PHE A 162 2.72 14.71 -12.50
C PHE A 162 2.21 15.48 -11.29
N GLU A 163 3.12 16.22 -10.66
CA GLU A 163 2.89 16.97 -9.43
C GLU A 163 2.27 16.12 -8.30
N ILE A 164 2.78 14.90 -8.13
CA ILE A 164 2.30 14.00 -7.07
C ILE A 164 2.65 14.61 -5.71
N GLU A 165 1.63 14.83 -4.89
CA GLU A 165 1.79 15.33 -3.53
C GLU A 165 2.09 14.18 -2.56
N GLU A 166 3.38 13.92 -2.33
CA GLU A 166 3.85 12.77 -1.53
C GLU A 166 3.19 12.65 -0.15
N ASN A 167 2.95 13.77 0.53
CA ASN A 167 2.31 13.79 1.85
C ASN A 167 0.86 13.29 1.84
N THR A 168 0.20 13.38 0.69
CA THR A 168 -1.21 12.99 0.50
C THR A 168 -1.37 11.51 0.19
N LEU A 169 -0.28 10.83 -0.22
CA LEU A 169 -0.33 9.40 -0.50
C LEU A 169 -0.79 8.61 0.73
N PRO A 170 -1.63 7.57 0.52
CA PRO A 170 -2.11 6.72 1.60
C PRO A 170 -0.95 6.02 2.32
N TYR A 171 0.05 5.62 1.56
CA TYR A 171 1.23 4.91 2.04
C TYR A 171 2.51 5.64 1.63
N PRO A 172 3.52 5.67 2.51
CA PRO A 172 4.78 6.35 2.23
C PRO A 172 5.58 5.63 1.13
N VAL A 173 6.36 6.39 0.35
CA VAL A 173 7.19 5.85 -0.74
C VAL A 173 8.67 6.11 -0.47
N ASN A 174 9.52 5.12 -0.73
CA ASN A 174 10.98 5.26 -0.64
C ASN A 174 11.59 5.57 -2.02
N ASP A 175 12.90 5.82 -2.06
CA ASP A 175 13.61 6.16 -3.29
C ASP A 175 13.62 5.03 -4.32
N ASP A 176 13.64 3.77 -3.88
CA ASP A 176 13.56 2.60 -4.78
C ASP A 176 12.23 2.54 -5.51
N ILE A 177 11.12 2.80 -4.79
CA ILE A 177 9.78 2.87 -5.38
C ILE A 177 9.70 4.05 -6.36
N LYS A 178 10.25 5.21 -6.00
CA LYS A 178 10.30 6.37 -6.88
C LYS A 178 11.10 6.07 -8.15
N ALA A 179 12.22 5.36 -8.04
CA ALA A 179 13.02 4.91 -9.16
C ALA A 179 12.24 3.94 -10.06
N GLY A 180 11.49 3.00 -9.48
CA GLY A 180 10.66 2.05 -10.23
C GLY A 180 9.45 2.67 -10.92
N LEU A 181 8.86 3.73 -10.35
CA LEU A 181 7.83 4.54 -11.00
C LEU A 181 8.37 5.33 -12.22
N GLY A 182 9.67 5.63 -12.20
CA GLY A 182 10.41 6.23 -13.30
C GLY A 182 10.05 7.69 -13.61
N ALA A 183 10.57 8.20 -14.73
CA ALA A 183 10.48 9.63 -15.09
C ALA A 183 9.06 10.15 -15.40
N LEU A 184 8.10 9.25 -15.61
CA LEU A 184 6.70 9.57 -15.90
C LEU A 184 5.87 9.84 -14.64
N HIS A 185 6.44 9.61 -13.46
CA HIS A 185 5.83 9.91 -12.17
C HIS A 185 6.66 10.99 -11.46
N GLN A 186 6.22 12.24 -11.56
CA GLN A 186 6.94 13.37 -10.99
C GLN A 186 6.30 13.83 -9.69
N PHE A 187 7.10 13.82 -8.62
CA PHE A 187 6.71 14.33 -7.31
C PHE A 187 6.89 15.83 -7.24
N LYS A 188 5.99 16.51 -6.54
CA LYS A 188 6.04 17.96 -6.35
C LYS A 188 7.31 18.33 -5.59
N ILE A 189 8.11 19.21 -6.19
CA ILE A 189 9.29 19.79 -5.53
C ILE A 189 8.77 20.80 -4.49
N LYS A 190 9.21 20.66 -3.23
CA LYS A 190 8.87 21.58 -2.14
C LYS A 190 9.77 22.81 -2.14
#